data_AF-A0A545TDD8-F1
#
_entry.id   AF-A0A545TDD8-F1
#
_cell.length_a   1.000
_cell.length_b   1.000
_cell.length_c   1.000
_cell.angle_alpha   90.00
_cell.angle_beta   90.00
_cell.angle_gamma   90.00
#
_symmetry.space_group_name_H-M   'P 1'
#
loop_
_entity.id
_entity.type
_entity.pdbx_description
1 polymer ?
#
loop_
_entity_poly.entity_id
_entity_poly.type
_entity_poly.pdbx_seq_one_letter_code
_entity_poly.pdbx_strand_id
1 'polypeptide(L)'
;MIPVNKTAQKKIFLMVILPIITVVAGLEMYTDYREAYNFSADGVVVEASWNTPNHNIPLFKIKTVDTIKQFHHAQVILEPDQIKVGDSFKKAQGSKDCIINGDRVKCVK
;
A
#
# COMPACT_ATOMS: atom_id res chain seq x y z
N MET A 1 4.65 -49.22 -17.24
CA MET A 1 3.98 -47.92 -16.99
C MET A 1 3.09 -48.09 -15.77
N ILE A 2 3.44 -47.45 -14.64
CA ILE A 2 2.66 -47.54 -13.39
C ILE A 2 1.49 -46.55 -13.48
N PRO A 3 0.23 -46.97 -13.35
CA PRO A 3 -0.90 -46.06 -13.40
C PRO A 3 -0.94 -45.22 -12.12
N VAL A 4 -0.64 -43.92 -12.24
CA VAL A 4 -0.82 -42.97 -11.15
C VAL A 4 -2.32 -42.75 -10.95
N ASN A 5 -2.80 -43.11 -9.76
CA ASN A 5 -4.19 -42.89 -9.36
C ASN A 5 -4.48 -41.38 -9.30
N LYS A 6 -5.28 -40.88 -10.25
CA LYS A 6 -5.65 -39.46 -10.39
C LYS A 6 -6.24 -38.86 -9.09
N THR A 7 -6.86 -39.69 -8.26
CA THR A 7 -7.44 -39.26 -6.97
C THR A 7 -6.37 -38.99 -5.91
N ALA A 8 -5.28 -39.78 -5.88
CA ALA A 8 -4.16 -39.56 -4.96
C ALA A 8 -3.36 -38.31 -5.37
N GLN A 9 -3.19 -38.10 -6.68
CA GLN A 9 -2.52 -36.90 -7.22
C GLN A 9 -3.29 -35.60 -6.90
N LYS A 10 -4.62 -35.62 -6.99
CA LYS A 10 -5.47 -34.48 -6.57
C LYS A 10 -5.34 -34.14 -5.08
N LYS A 11 -5.18 -35.15 -4.22
CA LYS A 11 -5.05 -34.97 -2.76
C LYS A 11 -3.68 -34.39 -2.37
N ILE A 12 -2.60 -34.83 -3.03
CA ILE A 12 -1.25 -34.28 -2.82
C ILE A 12 -1.18 -32.83 -3.28
N PHE A 13 -1.79 -32.50 -4.43
CA PHE A 13 -1.91 -31.14 -4.93
C PHE A 13 -2.60 -30.23 -3.89
N LEU A 14 -3.75 -30.65 -3.35
CA LEU A 14 -4.50 -29.87 -2.36
C LEU A 14 -3.78 -29.73 -1.01
N MET A 15 -3.05 -30.75 -0.54
CA MET A 15 -2.37 -30.67 0.76
C MET A 15 -1.05 -29.89 0.73
N VAL A 16 -0.34 -29.87 -0.39
CA VAL A 16 0.99 -29.24 -0.47
C VAL A 16 0.93 -27.86 -1.10
N ILE A 17 0.16 -27.68 -2.17
CA ILE A 17 0.18 -26.42 -2.92
C ILE A 17 -0.69 -25.37 -2.24
N LEU A 18 -1.82 -25.75 -1.66
CA LEU A 18 -2.69 -24.82 -0.94
C LEU A 18 -1.99 -24.08 0.21
N PRO A 19 -1.26 -24.73 1.15
CA PRO A 19 -0.58 -24.01 2.21
C PRO A 19 0.53 -23.10 1.66
N ILE A 20 1.25 -23.50 0.61
CA ILE A 20 2.27 -22.67 -0.02
C ILE A 20 1.65 -21.38 -0.57
N ILE A 21 0.53 -21.48 -1.30
CA ILE A 21 -0.18 -20.30 -1.83
C ILE A 21 -0.62 -19.37 -0.70
N THR A 22 -1.13 -19.90 0.42
CA THR A 22 -1.55 -19.05 1.55
C THR A 22 -0.40 -18.29 2.19
N VAL A 23 0.78 -18.92 2.31
CA VAL A 23 1.97 -18.27 2.88
C VAL A 23 2.48 -17.17 1.95
N VAL A 24 2.56 -17.44 0.64
CA VAL A 24 3.00 -16.44 -0.35
C VAL A 24 2.05 -15.25 -0.37
N ALA A 25 0.74 -15.48 -0.46
CA ALA A 25 -0.26 -14.40 -0.43
C ALA A 25 -0.19 -13.57 0.86
N GLY A 26 0.05 -14.21 2.01
CA GLY A 26 0.22 -13.52 3.28
C GLY A 26 1.47 -12.63 3.32
N LEU A 27 2.58 -13.09 2.72
CA LEU A 27 3.81 -12.32 2.62
C LEU A 27 3.65 -11.09 1.72
N GLU A 28 3.01 -11.24 0.55
CA GLU A 28 2.72 -10.11 -0.36
C GLU A 28 1.84 -9.05 0.33
N MET A 29 0.78 -9.48 1.02
CA MET A 29 -0.09 -8.55 1.74
C MET A 29 0.66 -7.80 2.87
N TYR A 30 1.61 -8.48 3.52
CA TYR A 30 2.45 -7.87 4.55
C TYR A 30 3.47 -6.88 3.98
N THR A 31 4.08 -7.17 2.82
CA THR A 31 5.02 -6.25 2.17
C THR A 31 4.32 -4.98 1.71
N ASP A 32 3.14 -5.11 1.11
CA ASP A 32 2.32 -3.97 0.68
C ASP A 32 1.95 -3.08 1.87
N TYR A 33 1.45 -3.68 2.96
CA TYR A 33 1.17 -2.92 4.17
C TYR A 33 2.41 -2.18 4.69
N ARG A 34 3.58 -2.86 4.70
CA ARG A 34 4.82 -2.26 5.19
C ARG A 34 5.28 -1.09 4.34
N GLU A 35 5.06 -1.09 3.03
CA GLU A 35 5.48 0.01 2.18
C GLU A 35 4.75 1.31 2.56
N ALA A 36 3.41 1.28 2.63
CA ALA A 36 2.62 2.44 3.06
C ALA A 36 2.90 2.85 4.52
N TYR A 37 3.07 1.88 5.42
CA TYR A 37 3.37 2.14 6.82
C TYR A 37 4.75 2.80 7.00
N ASN A 38 5.75 2.38 6.21
CA ASN A 38 7.11 2.91 6.29
C ASN A 38 7.33 4.17 5.44
N PHE A 39 6.38 4.54 4.58
CA PHE A 39 6.46 5.81 3.84
C PHE A 39 6.64 6.98 4.81
N SER A 40 7.58 7.88 4.50
CA SER A 40 7.84 9.08 5.27
C SER A 40 8.19 10.26 4.37
N ALA A 41 7.59 11.40 4.66
CA ALA A 41 7.84 12.65 3.98
C ALA A 41 7.52 13.82 4.92
N ASP A 42 8.20 14.94 4.72
CA ASP A 42 7.93 16.23 5.34
C ASP A 42 8.13 17.29 4.26
N GLY A 43 7.07 17.98 3.87
CA GLY A 43 7.09 18.86 2.70
C GLY A 43 5.72 19.36 2.27
N VAL A 44 5.61 19.73 1.00
CA VAL A 44 4.39 20.31 0.41
C VAL A 44 3.84 19.41 -0.68
N VAL A 45 2.53 19.24 -0.72
CA VAL A 45 1.84 18.48 -1.78
C VAL A 45 1.90 19.25 -3.09
N VAL A 46 2.54 18.68 -4.12
CA VAL A 46 2.64 19.28 -5.45
C VAL A 46 1.74 18.59 -6.49
N GLU A 47 1.27 17.38 -6.20
CA GLU A 47 0.29 16.66 -7.01
C GLU A 47 -0.62 15.85 -6.08
N ALA A 48 -1.93 15.89 -6.35
CA ALA A 48 -2.94 15.06 -5.71
C ALA A 48 -3.89 14.52 -6.79
N SER A 49 -3.88 13.21 -7.00
CA SER A 49 -4.72 12.53 -7.99
C SER A 49 -5.44 11.36 -7.34
N TRP A 50 -6.76 11.31 -7.51
CA TRP A 50 -7.63 10.37 -6.80
C TRP A 50 -8.04 9.17 -7.64
N ASN A 51 -8.11 9.35 -8.96
CA ASN A 51 -8.59 8.35 -9.91
C ASN A 51 -7.47 8.01 -10.89
N THR A 52 -6.38 7.44 -10.37
CA THR A 52 -5.31 6.99 -11.25
C THR A 52 -5.79 5.80 -12.11
N PRO A 53 -5.26 5.64 -13.33
CA PRO A 53 -5.59 4.50 -14.20
C PRO A 53 -5.30 3.14 -13.53
N ASN A 54 -4.44 3.13 -12.51
CA ASN A 54 -4.10 1.98 -11.71
C ASN A 54 -5.09 1.78 -10.56
N HIS A 55 -6.27 1.22 -10.87
CA HIS A 55 -7.25 0.79 -9.87
C HIS A 55 -7.78 1.88 -8.92
N ASN A 56 -7.85 3.15 -9.35
CA ASN A 56 -8.30 4.27 -8.53
C ASN A 56 -7.50 4.44 -7.22
N ILE A 57 -6.21 4.08 -7.25
CA ILE A 57 -5.33 4.27 -6.11
C ILE A 57 -4.92 5.75 -6.05
N PRO A 58 -5.05 6.43 -4.90
CA PRO A 58 -4.69 7.82 -4.79
C PRO A 58 -3.16 8.00 -4.88
N LEU A 59 -2.75 9.04 -5.59
CA LEU A 59 -1.37 9.42 -5.85
C LEU A 59 -1.13 10.83 -5.29
N PHE A 60 -0.18 10.94 -4.36
CA PHE A 60 0.32 12.21 -3.88
C PHE A 60 1.80 12.34 -4.19
N LYS A 61 2.22 13.48 -4.76
CA LYS A 61 3.63 13.83 -4.83
C LYS A 61 3.91 14.90 -3.80
N ILE A 62 4.85 14.61 -2.91
CA ILE A 62 5.27 15.49 -1.83
C ILE A 62 6.67 16.00 -2.16
N LYS A 63 6.78 17.31 -2.37
CA LYS A 63 8.06 17.98 -2.53
C LYS A 63 8.68 18.19 -1.15
N THR A 64 9.74 17.46 -0.87
CA THR A 64 10.60 17.67 0.30
C THR A 64 11.74 18.61 -0.06
N VAL A 65 12.59 18.94 0.92
CA VAL A 65 13.80 19.76 0.70
C VAL A 65 14.68 19.17 -0.41
N ASP A 66 14.92 17.86 -0.37
CA ASP A 66 15.90 17.21 -1.24
C ASP A 66 15.29 16.59 -2.52
N THR A 67 14.01 16.21 -2.50
CA THR A 67 13.43 15.38 -3.58
C THR A 67 11.91 15.50 -3.68
N ILE A 68 11.32 14.80 -4.65
CA ILE A 68 9.88 14.57 -4.70
C ILE A 68 9.65 13.10 -4.32
N LYS A 69 8.89 12.88 -3.24
CA LYS A 69 8.48 11.54 -2.82
C LYS A 69 7.05 11.27 -3.29
N GLN A 70 6.84 10.08 -3.81
CA GLN A 70 5.54 9.63 -4.28
C GLN A 70 4.87 8.76 -3.22
N PHE A 71 3.68 9.15 -2.78
CA PHE A 71 2.81 8.34 -1.94
C PHE A 71 1.63 7.83 -2.77
N HIS A 72 1.79 6.63 -3.33
CA HIS A 72 0.82 6.00 -4.23
C HIS A 72 0.61 4.57 -3.79
N HIS A 73 -0.42 4.32 -2.97
CA HIS A 73 -0.61 3.01 -2.37
C HIS A 73 -2.07 2.74 -2.01
N ALA A 74 -2.54 1.50 -2.21
CA ALA A 74 -3.94 1.08 -1.94
C ALA A 74 -4.34 1.10 -0.44
N GLN A 75 -3.37 1.31 0.43
CA GLN A 75 -3.56 1.41 1.89
C GLN A 75 -3.83 2.85 2.33
N VAL A 76 -3.68 3.82 1.42
CA VAL A 76 -3.99 5.22 1.70
C VAL A 76 -5.50 5.42 1.75
N ILE A 77 -5.97 6.08 2.81
CA ILE A 77 -7.41 6.32 3.08
C ILE A 77 -7.75 7.79 3.24
N LEU A 78 -6.87 8.68 2.76
CA LEU A 78 -7.19 10.09 2.68
C LEU A 78 -8.40 10.29 1.75
N GLU A 79 -9.13 11.37 1.97
CA GLU A 79 -10.27 11.78 1.13
C GLU A 79 -9.97 13.11 0.43
N PRO A 80 -10.62 13.42 -0.72
CA PRO A 80 -10.37 14.63 -1.51
C PRO A 80 -10.48 15.95 -0.76
N ASP A 81 -11.26 16.01 0.31
CA ASP A 81 -11.44 17.17 1.17
C ASP A 81 -10.35 17.32 2.25
N GLN A 82 -9.60 16.25 2.54
CA GLN A 82 -8.57 16.23 3.58
C GLN A 82 -7.19 16.67 3.08
N ILE A 83 -6.94 16.61 1.77
CA ILE A 83 -5.63 16.92 1.19
C ILE A 83 -5.75 17.47 -0.24
N LYS A 84 -5.06 18.58 -0.50
CA LYS A 84 -4.97 19.22 -1.81
C LYS A 84 -3.55 19.73 -2.11
N VAL A 85 -3.34 20.11 -3.36
CA VAL A 85 -2.09 20.75 -3.79
C VAL A 85 -1.87 22.05 -2.99
N GLY A 86 -0.65 22.23 -2.50
CA GLY A 86 -0.25 23.35 -1.65
C GLY A 86 -0.31 23.07 -0.15
N ASP A 87 -0.98 22.00 0.28
CA ASP A 87 -1.01 21.64 1.69
C ASP A 87 0.37 21.22 2.20
N SER A 88 0.68 21.59 3.45
CA SER A 88 1.80 21.01 4.15
C SER A 88 1.46 19.57 4.55
N PHE A 89 2.40 18.66 4.32
CA PHE A 89 2.23 17.24 4.57
C PHE A 89 3.42 16.72 5.36
N LYS A 90 3.13 16.00 6.44
CA LYS A 90 4.13 15.27 7.20
C LYS A 90 3.62 13.89 7.60
N LYS A 91 4.42 12.86 7.32
CA LYS A 91 4.20 11.49 7.80
C LYS A 91 5.50 10.92 8.31
N ALA A 92 5.48 10.41 9.54
CA ALA A 92 6.60 9.68 10.11
C ALA A 92 6.61 8.22 9.61
N GLN A 93 7.81 7.66 9.47
CA GLN A 93 7.98 6.24 9.25
C GLN A 93 7.37 5.47 10.43
N GLY A 94 6.60 4.42 10.13
CA GLY A 94 5.95 3.62 11.17
C GLY A 94 4.75 4.28 11.83
N SER A 95 4.19 5.32 11.21
CA SER A 95 2.93 5.93 11.63
C SER A 95 1.81 5.59 10.63
N LYS A 96 0.59 5.37 11.14
CA LYS A 96 -0.64 5.35 10.33
C LYS A 96 -1.25 6.73 10.13
N ASP A 97 -0.80 7.70 10.94
CA ASP A 97 -1.27 9.08 10.90
C ASP A 97 -0.37 9.93 10.01
N CYS A 98 -1.01 10.87 9.34
CA CYS A 98 -0.41 11.99 8.64
C CYS A 98 -0.76 13.29 9.39
N ILE A 99 0.09 14.29 9.25
CA ILE A 99 -0.16 15.66 9.67
C ILE A 99 -0.31 16.49 8.40
N ILE A 100 -1.48 17.06 8.19
CA ILE A 100 -1.82 17.87 7.01
C ILE A 100 -2.23 19.25 7.50
N ASN A 101 -1.48 20.29 7.12
CA ASN A 101 -1.71 21.65 7.63
C ASN A 101 -1.70 21.78 9.17
N GLY A 102 -1.00 20.87 9.85
CA GLY A 102 -0.92 20.79 11.31
C GLY A 102 -1.96 19.86 11.93
N ASP A 103 -2.99 19.46 11.18
CA ASP A 103 -4.05 18.57 11.66
C ASP A 103 -3.65 17.10 11.51
N ARG A 104 -3.83 16.33 12.57
CA ARG A 104 -3.55 14.89 12.57
C ARG A 104 -4.75 14.12 12.00
N VAL A 105 -4.51 13.38 10.93
CA VAL A 105 -5.52 12.52 10.28
C VAL A 105 -4.97 11.11 10.08
N LYS A 106 -5.85 10.10 10.23
CA LYS A 106 -5.49 8.72 9.90
C LYS A 106 -5.42 8.60 8.38
N CYS A 107 -4.26 8.25 7.83
CA CYS A 107 -4.03 8.22 6.39
C CYS A 107 -3.65 6.84 5.84
N VAL A 108 -3.36 5.86 6.70
CA VAL A 108 -3.10 4.45 6.34
C VAL A 108 -4.05 3.54 7.12
N LYS A 109 -4.59 2.48 6.49
CA LYS A 109 -5.51 1.50 7.12
C LYS A 109 -4.93 0.84 8.38
#